data_AF-A0A1Q6RQT4-F1
#
_entry.id   AF-A0A1Q6RQT4-F1
#
_cell.length_a   1.000
_cell.length_b   1.000
_cell.length_c   1.000
_cell.angle_alpha   90.00
_cell.angle_beta   90.00
_cell.angle_gamma   90.00
#
_symmetry.space_group_name_H-M   'P 1'
#
loop_
_entity.id
_entity.type
_entity.pdbx_description
1 polymer ?
#
loop_
_entity_poly.entity_id
_entity_poly.type
_entity_poly.pdbx_seq_one_letter_code
_entity_poly.pdbx_strand_id
1 'polypeptide(L)'
;MKRVKAACILQTLVFAQKDDCGLTREQQLKVNHDEVSRYKATMDRSRTRYQITEETEQADGSVLVRVRKQYNDKADVSEYFN
;
A
#
# COMPACT_ATOMS: atom_id res chain seq x y z
N MET A 1 -8.44 -3.71 -30.29
CA MET A 1 -9.05 -3.75 -28.94
C MET A 1 -8.37 -4.85 -28.12
N LYS A 2 -7.89 -4.57 -26.91
CA LYS A 2 -7.26 -5.59 -26.04
C LYS A 2 -8.22 -6.04 -24.94
N ARG A 3 -8.23 -7.34 -24.62
CA ARG A 3 -8.98 -7.91 -23.48
C ARG A 3 -7.98 -8.46 -22.47
N VAL A 4 -7.96 -7.89 -21.27
CA VAL A 4 -7.16 -8.40 -20.16
C VAL A 4 -7.76 -9.72 -19.68
N LYS A 5 -6.93 -10.75 -19.54
CA LYS A 5 -7.32 -12.08 -19.04
C LYS A 5 -7.06 -12.22 -17.54
N ALA A 6 -5.86 -11.78 -17.12
CA ALA A 6 -5.50 -11.61 -15.72
C ALA A 6 -4.55 -10.39 -15.61
N ALA A 7 -4.57 -9.67 -14.48
CA ALA A 7 -3.59 -8.63 -14.19
C ALA A 7 -3.51 -8.26 -12.70
N CYS A 8 -2.29 -8.06 -12.19
CA CYS A 8 -2.04 -7.38 -10.91
C CYS A 8 -1.17 -6.14 -11.11
N ILE A 9 -1.21 -5.21 -10.15
CA ILE A 9 -0.30 -4.07 -10.05
C ILE A 9 0.67 -4.35 -8.90
N LEU A 10 1.95 -4.09 -9.14
CA LEU A 10 2.96 -3.95 -8.10
C LEU A 10 3.19 -2.46 -7.86
N GLN A 11 3.07 -2.00 -6.62
CA GLN A 11 3.31 -0.62 -6.23
C GLN A 11 4.32 -0.55 -5.10
N THR A 12 5.19 0.45 -5.14
CA THR A 12 6.01 0.88 -4.00
C THR A 12 5.46 2.23 -3.55
N LEU A 13 5.08 2.32 -2.28
CA LEU A 13 4.48 3.48 -1.66
C LEU A 13 5.37 3.93 -0.52
N VAL A 14 5.47 5.24 -0.32
CA VAL A 14 6.13 5.84 0.85
C VAL A 14 5.08 6.65 1.59
N PHE A 15 4.86 6.31 2.86
CA PHE A 15 4.00 7.03 3.78
C PHE A 15 4.88 7.95 4.62
N ALA A 16 4.77 9.25 4.40
CA ALA A 16 5.59 10.26 5.03
C ALA A 16 4.77 11.53 5.26
N GLN A 17 5.02 12.19 6.39
CA GLN A 17 4.51 13.53 6.64
C GLN A 17 5.39 14.55 5.91
N LYS A 18 4.85 15.76 5.72
CA LYS A 18 5.66 16.87 5.21
C LYS A 18 6.74 17.26 6.23
N ASP A 19 7.90 17.67 5.75
CA ASP A 19 9.04 18.06 6.59
C ASP A 19 8.64 19.12 7.65
N ASP A 20 7.77 20.07 7.29
CA ASP A 20 7.32 21.17 8.16
C ASP A 20 5.95 20.93 8.82
N CYS A 21 5.57 19.67 9.09
CA CYS A 21 4.28 19.36 9.71
C CYS A 21 4.17 19.73 11.20
N GLY A 22 5.25 20.23 11.82
CA GLY A 22 5.28 20.63 13.23
C GLY A 22 5.22 19.45 14.22
N LEU A 23 5.31 18.21 13.73
CA LEU A 23 5.29 17.00 14.53
C LEU A 23 6.71 16.52 14.85
N THR A 24 6.90 15.96 16.04
CA THR A 24 8.13 15.25 16.37
C THR A 24 8.29 14.00 15.50
N ARG A 25 9.51 13.50 15.36
CA ARG A 25 9.77 12.25 14.62
C ARG A 25 8.91 11.08 15.09
N GLU A 26 8.75 10.91 16.39
CA GLU A 26 7.91 9.84 16.96
C GLU A 26 6.43 10.00 16.59
N GLN A 27 5.93 11.24 16.60
CA GLN A 27 4.56 11.54 16.18
C GLN A 27 4.38 11.29 14.70
N GLN A 28 5.33 11.69 13.85
CA GLN A 28 5.29 11.41 12.42
C GLN A 28 5.28 9.91 12.14
N LEU A 29 6.15 9.14 12.81
CA LEU A 29 6.20 7.69 12.66
C LEU A 29 4.86 7.04 13.02
N LYS A 30 4.25 7.47 14.14
CA LYS A 30 2.92 6.99 14.55
C LYS A 30 1.84 7.31 13.50
N VAL A 31 1.82 8.54 12.99
CA VAL A 31 0.85 8.95 11.96
C VAL A 31 1.05 8.16 10.66
N ASN A 32 2.30 7.94 10.25
CA ASN A 32 2.61 7.16 9.04
C ASN A 32 2.15 5.71 9.19
N HIS A 33 2.35 5.09 10.35
CA HIS A 33 1.80 3.74 10.64
C HIS A 33 0.28 3.68 10.66
N ASP A 34 -0.38 4.71 11.21
CA ASP A 34 -1.83 4.82 11.18
C ASP A 34 -2.35 4.95 9.73
N GLU A 35 -1.64 5.68 8.87
CA GLU A 35 -1.97 5.79 7.45
C GLU A 35 -1.80 4.47 6.70
N VAL A 36 -0.70 3.73 6.95
CA VAL A 36 -0.50 2.39 6.40
C VAL A 36 -1.64 1.45 6.82
N SER A 37 -2.05 1.51 8.09
CA SER A 37 -3.16 0.72 8.62
C SER A 37 -4.50 1.09 7.95
N ARG A 38 -4.77 2.39 7.75
CA ARG A 38 -5.96 2.86 7.01
C ARG A 38 -5.94 2.46 5.55
N TYR A 39 -4.77 2.43 4.91
CA TYR A 39 -4.60 1.98 3.54
C TYR A 39 -4.99 0.51 3.38
N LYS A 40 -4.44 -0.37 4.24
CA LYS A 40 -4.81 -1.80 4.28
C LYS A 40 -6.30 -1.99 4.56
N ALA A 41 -6.84 -1.32 5.58
CA ALA A 41 -8.26 -1.39 5.93
C ALA A 41 -9.19 -0.92 4.80
N THR A 42 -8.75 0.04 3.97
CA THR A 42 -9.52 0.47 2.81
C THR A 42 -9.57 -0.61 1.73
N MET A 43 -8.45 -1.30 1.48
CA MET A 43 -8.42 -2.44 0.56
C MET A 43 -9.26 -3.62 1.08
N ASP A 44 -9.21 -3.90 2.38
CA ASP A 44 -10.03 -4.94 3.01
C ASP A 44 -11.52 -4.65 2.84
N ARG A 45 -11.94 -3.40 3.13
CA ARG A 45 -13.34 -2.96 2.99
C ARG A 45 -13.83 -3.03 1.55
N SER A 46 -13.00 -2.66 0.58
CA SER A 46 -13.34 -2.76 -0.84
C SER A 46 -13.17 -4.18 -1.39
N ARG A 47 -12.75 -5.15 -0.57
CA ARG A 47 -12.43 -6.53 -0.96
C ARG A 47 -11.46 -6.61 -2.14
N THR A 48 -10.57 -5.61 -2.24
CA THR A 48 -9.46 -5.63 -3.20
C THR A 48 -8.54 -6.77 -2.82
N ARG A 49 -8.22 -7.69 -3.74
CA ARG A 49 -7.18 -8.69 -3.45
C ARG A 49 -5.81 -8.02 -3.44
N TYR A 50 -5.08 -8.16 -2.34
CA TYR A 50 -3.71 -7.64 -2.21
C TYR A 50 -2.83 -8.51 -1.32
N GLN A 51 -1.53 -8.29 -1.42
CA GLN A 51 -0.50 -8.85 -0.56
C GLN A 51 0.56 -7.77 -0.34
N ILE A 52 0.91 -7.52 0.92
CA ILE A 52 2.06 -6.72 1.29
C ILE A 52 3.30 -7.60 1.16
N THR A 53 4.23 -7.23 0.28
CA THR A 53 5.47 -7.97 0.06
C THR A 53 6.65 -7.36 0.83
N GLU A 54 6.55 -6.09 1.21
CA GLU A 54 7.55 -5.40 2.04
C GLU A 54 6.86 -4.27 2.82
N GLU A 55 7.24 -4.10 4.08
CA GLU A 55 6.84 -2.98 4.92
C GLU A 55 8.01 -2.63 5.83
N THR A 56 8.57 -1.43 5.70
CA THR A 56 9.83 -1.08 6.34
C THR A 56 9.87 0.38 6.72
N GLU A 57 10.12 0.64 8.00
CA GLU A 57 10.42 1.98 8.50
C GLU A 57 11.78 2.45 7.99
N GLN A 58 11.84 3.69 7.53
CA GLN A 58 13.06 4.31 7.02
C GLN A 58 13.72 5.18 8.10
N ALA A 59 14.99 5.52 7.87
CA ALA A 59 15.78 6.31 8.82
C ALA A 59 15.23 7.74 9.05
N ASP A 60 14.40 8.25 8.14
CA ASP A 60 13.71 9.55 8.23
C ASP A 60 12.35 9.46 8.93
N GLY A 61 11.89 8.27 9.32
CA GLY A 61 10.58 8.05 9.95
C GLY A 61 9.43 7.83 8.97
N SER A 62 9.69 7.81 7.65
CA SER A 62 8.73 7.33 6.66
C SER A 62 8.58 5.82 6.69
N VAL A 63 7.47 5.31 6.15
CA VAL A 63 7.22 3.87 6.02
C VAL A 63 7.10 3.51 4.55
N LEU A 64 8.02 2.67 4.07
CA LEU A 64 7.99 2.11 2.73
C LEU A 64 7.09 0.85 2.72
N VAL A 65 6.16 0.79 1.79
CA VAL A 65 5.27 -0.37 1.62
C VAL A 65 5.31 -0.81 0.15
N ARG A 66 5.64 -2.08 -0.08
CA ARG A 66 5.47 -2.71 -1.40
C ARG A 66 4.27 -3.63 -1.35
N VAL A 67 3.40 -3.43 -2.33
CA VAL A 67 2.11 -4.11 -2.39
C VAL A 67 1.87 -4.65 -3.79
N ARG A 68 1.53 -5.93 -3.86
CA ARG A 68 0.88 -6.56 -5.01
C ARG A 68 -0.62 -6.43 -4.81
N LYS A 69 -1.35 -5.80 -5.73
CA LYS A 69 -2.80 -5.67 -5.63
C LYS A 69 -3.51 -5.91 -6.96
N GLN A 70 -4.78 -6.23 -6.88
CA GLN A 70 -5.67 -6.36 -8.04
C GLN A 70 -5.63 -5.09 -8.91
N TYR A 71 -5.51 -5.28 -10.24
CA TYR A 71 -5.45 -4.17 -11.19
C TYR A 71 -6.79 -3.44 -11.34
N ASN A 72 -7.87 -4.20 -11.49
CA ASN A 72 -9.24 -3.71 -11.53
C ASN A 72 -10.21 -4.81 -11.08
N ASP A 73 -11.48 -4.46 -10.92
CA ASP A 73 -12.57 -5.34 -10.49
C ASP A 73 -13.05 -6.36 -11.55
N LYS A 74 -12.52 -6.30 -12.79
CA LYS A 74 -13.02 -7.11 -13.92
C LYS A 74 -12.14 -8.29 -14.31
N ALA A 75 -10.84 -8.23 -14.02
CA ALA A 75 -9.89 -9.29 -14.36
C ALA A 75 -9.72 -10.25 -13.17
N ASP A 76 -9.68 -11.55 -13.45
CA ASP A 76 -9.24 -12.53 -12.45
C ASP A 76 -7.77 -12.28 -12.11
N VAL A 77 -7.43 -12.46 -10.84
CA VAL A 77 -6.08 -12.25 -10.33
C VAL A 77 -5.51 -13.50 -9.66
N SER A 78 -6.26 -14.60 -9.63
CA SER A 78 -5.88 -15.82 -8.89
C SER A 78 -4.50 -16.35 -9.30
N GLU A 79 -4.15 -16.31 -10.60
CA GLU A 79 -2.81 -16.66 -11.11
C GLU A 79 -1.66 -15.91 -10.41
N TYR A 80 -1.91 -14.67 -9.98
CA TYR A 80 -0.91 -13.82 -9.33
C TYR A 80 -0.92 -13.92 -7.80
N PHE A 81 -1.84 -14.67 -7.17
CA PHE A 81 -1.96 -14.74 -5.71
C PHE A 81 -1.87 -16.17 -5.15
N ASN A 82 -1.47 -17.13 -5.98
CA ASN A 82 -1.15 -18.50 -5.57
C ASN A 82 0.15 -18.58 -4.77
#